data_AF-A0A645H2N0-F1
#
_entry.id   AF-A0A645H2N0-F1
#
_cell.length_a   1.000
_cell.length_b   1.000
_cell.length_c   1.000
_cell.angle_alpha   90.00
_cell.angle_beta   90.00
_cell.angle_gamma   90.00
#
_symmetry.space_group_name_H-M   'P 1'
#
loop_
_entity.id
_entity.type
_entity.pdbx_description
1 polymer ?
#
loop_
_entity_poly.entity_id
_entity_poly.type
_entity_poly.pdbx_seq_one_letter_code
_entity_poly.pdbx_strand_id
1 'polypeptide(L)'
;MKSGNYSMSTIVQTVDPDVALWSTILHSNAIGGYNFSRLDDEEVDTAFDTGASVLDPVQRKAAYAPIEKKLYEDVVVIPIYRRVVTACYNPSLSIERAFNNGFSAVQDMAWTK
;
A
#
# COMPACT_ATOMS: atom_id res chain seq x y z
N MET A 1 -16.29 1.54 9.06
CA MET A 1 -15.85 1.00 7.75
C MET A 1 -15.72 -0.50 7.76
N LYS A 2 -14.95 -1.13 8.65
CA LYS A 2 -14.78 -2.61 8.67
C LYS A 2 -16.08 -3.44 8.56
N SER A 3 -17.18 -2.96 9.14
CA SER A 3 -18.51 -3.59 9.05
C SER A 3 -19.18 -3.57 7.67
N GLY A 4 -18.69 -2.80 6.69
CA GLY A 4 -19.28 -2.75 5.34
C GLY A 4 -20.48 -1.82 5.17
N ASN A 5 -20.89 -1.08 6.20
CA ASN A 5 -22.06 -0.19 6.10
C ASN A 5 -21.71 1.15 5.43
N TYR A 6 -21.42 1.12 4.13
CA TYR A 6 -21.18 2.28 3.26
C TYR A 6 -21.37 1.88 1.79
N SER A 7 -21.81 2.83 0.97
CA SER A 7 -21.81 2.67 -0.50
C SER A 7 -20.51 3.17 -1.13
N MET A 8 -19.93 4.22 -0.57
CA MET A 8 -18.62 4.78 -0.94
C MET A 8 -18.02 5.51 0.27
N SER A 9 -16.71 5.53 0.39
CA SER A 9 -16.02 6.26 1.46
C SER A 9 -14.65 6.74 1.02
N THR A 10 -14.19 7.85 1.59
CA THR A 10 -12.80 8.29 1.46
C THR A 10 -11.95 7.57 2.49
N ILE A 11 -10.98 6.80 2.02
CA ILE A 11 -10.07 6.04 2.86
C ILE A 11 -8.65 6.54 2.68
N VAL A 12 -7.82 6.36 3.70
CA VAL A 12 -6.37 6.56 3.59
C VAL A 12 -5.69 5.24 3.90
N GLN A 13 -4.88 4.75 2.97
CA GLN A 13 -4.04 3.59 3.17
C GLN A 13 -2.59 3.98 2.91
N THR A 14 -1.72 3.62 3.86
CA THR A 14 -0.27 3.74 3.69
C THR A 14 0.24 2.34 3.46
N VAL A 15 0.59 2.06 2.21
CA VAL A 15 1.13 0.77 1.78
C VAL A 15 2.50 0.97 1.17
N ASP A 16 3.34 -0.05 1.30
CA ASP A 16 4.60 -0.12 0.59
C ASP A 16 4.36 -0.21 -0.93
N PRO A 17 5.25 0.31 -1.79
CA PRO A 17 5.15 0.09 -3.23
C PRO A 17 5.22 -1.37 -3.66
N ASP A 18 5.71 -2.30 -2.83
CA ASP A 18 5.66 -3.73 -3.14
C ASP A 18 4.21 -4.23 -3.15
N VAL A 19 3.77 -4.66 -4.34
CA VAL A 19 2.41 -5.18 -4.59
C VAL A 19 2.08 -6.37 -3.68
N ALA A 20 3.07 -7.16 -3.27
CA ALA A 20 2.85 -8.25 -2.32
C ALA A 20 2.16 -7.76 -1.03
N LEU A 21 2.51 -6.56 -0.57
CA LEU A 21 1.99 -5.96 0.66
C LEU A 21 0.58 -5.38 0.49
N TRP A 22 0.09 -5.26 -0.75
CA TRP A 22 -1.27 -4.80 -1.05
C TRP A 22 -2.32 -5.91 -0.80
N SER A 23 -1.91 -7.17 -0.65
CA SER A 23 -2.80 -8.26 -0.23
C SER A 23 -3.56 -7.92 1.07
N THR A 24 -2.92 -7.18 1.98
CA THR A 24 -3.53 -6.71 3.24
C THR A 24 -4.73 -5.79 3.06
N ILE A 25 -4.91 -5.21 1.87
CA ILE A 25 -5.95 -4.23 1.55
C ILE A 25 -6.83 -4.62 0.35
N LEU A 26 -6.47 -5.64 -0.44
CA LEU A 26 -7.18 -6.02 -1.67
C LEU A 26 -7.51 -7.51 -1.80
N HIS A 27 -6.86 -8.40 -1.05
CA HIS A 27 -7.22 -9.82 -1.06
C HIS A 27 -8.55 -10.04 -0.32
N SER A 28 -9.38 -10.99 -0.78
CA SER A 28 -10.65 -11.39 -0.15
C SER A 28 -10.51 -11.76 1.34
N ASN A 29 -9.41 -12.42 1.74
CA ASN A 29 -9.14 -12.78 3.14
C ASN A 29 -8.98 -11.56 4.07
N ALA A 30 -8.76 -10.37 3.51
CA ALA A 30 -8.71 -9.12 4.27
C ALA A 30 -10.08 -8.43 4.41
N ILE A 31 -11.19 -9.02 3.93
CA ILE A 31 -12.56 -8.53 4.11
C ILE A 31 -12.92 -8.55 5.60
N GLY A 32 -13.57 -7.48 6.06
CA GLY A 32 -13.77 -7.22 7.50
C GLY A 32 -12.52 -6.67 8.21
N GLY A 33 -11.36 -6.73 7.55
CA GLY A 33 -10.11 -6.08 7.91
C GLY A 33 -9.92 -4.75 7.19
N TYR A 34 -8.82 -4.61 6.46
CA TYR A 34 -8.47 -3.38 5.73
C TYR A 34 -8.87 -3.40 4.25
N ASN A 35 -9.44 -4.51 3.75
CA ASN A 35 -10.10 -4.52 2.45
C ASN A 35 -11.44 -3.79 2.54
N PHE A 36 -11.37 -2.47 2.33
CA PHE A 36 -12.54 -1.59 2.32
C PHE A 36 -13.22 -1.51 0.94
N SER A 37 -12.64 -2.04 -0.14
CA SER A 37 -13.40 -2.22 -1.38
C SER A 37 -14.37 -3.41 -1.26
N ARG A 38 -14.08 -4.33 -0.32
CA ARG A 38 -14.73 -5.65 -0.21
C ARG A 38 -14.58 -6.47 -1.49
N LEU A 39 -13.48 -6.24 -2.21
CA LEU A 39 -13.14 -7.02 -3.40
C LEU A 39 -12.98 -8.49 -3.00
N ASP A 40 -13.77 -9.33 -3.65
CA ASP A 40 -13.80 -10.78 -3.53
C ASP A 40 -13.73 -11.34 -4.95
N ASP A 41 -12.51 -11.63 -5.41
CA ASP A 41 -12.22 -12.02 -6.79
C ASP A 41 -11.10 -13.06 -6.82
N GLU A 42 -11.43 -14.24 -7.35
CA GLU A 42 -10.54 -15.41 -7.35
C GLU A 42 -9.28 -15.18 -8.21
N GLU A 43 -9.37 -14.39 -9.29
CA GLU A 43 -8.23 -14.08 -10.15
C GLU A 43 -7.23 -13.18 -9.42
N VAL A 44 -7.75 -12.20 -8.67
CA VAL A 44 -6.94 -11.29 -7.84
C VAL A 44 -6.28 -12.04 -6.69
N ASP A 45 -7.01 -12.88 -5.97
CA ASP A 45 -6.47 -13.69 -4.88
C ASP A 45 -5.36 -14.63 -5.39
N THR A 46 -5.61 -15.33 -6.50
CA THR A 46 -4.62 -16.21 -7.13
C THR A 46 -3.36 -15.46 -7.57
N ALA A 47 -3.52 -14.24 -8.09
CA ALA A 47 -2.40 -13.38 -8.48
C ALA A 47 -1.54 -12.98 -7.28
N PHE A 48 -2.16 -12.64 -6.14
CA PHE A 48 -1.44 -12.36 -4.90
C PHE A 48 -0.68 -13.59 -4.39
N ASP A 49 -1.35 -14.73 -4.30
CA ASP A 49 -0.76 -15.98 -3.81
C ASP A 49 0.40 -16.44 -4.70
N THR A 50 0.22 -16.38 -6.02
CA THR A 50 1.26 -16.74 -6.98
C THR A 50 2.45 -15.78 -6.88
N GLY A 51 2.21 -14.47 -6.95
CA GLY A 51 3.28 -13.48 -6.95
C GLY A 51 4.07 -13.47 -5.63
N ALA A 52 3.44 -13.78 -4.49
CA ALA A 52 4.14 -13.93 -3.21
C ALA A 52 5.12 -15.12 -3.19
N SER A 53 4.87 -16.16 -3.99
CA SER A 53 5.73 -17.34 -4.09
C SER A 53 6.86 -17.24 -5.14
N VAL A 54 6.78 -16.27 -6.05
CA VAL A 54 7.74 -16.11 -7.15
C VAL A 54 8.92 -15.23 -6.71
N LEU A 55 10.14 -15.76 -6.86
CA LEU A 55 11.39 -15.04 -6.50
C LEU A 55 11.92 -14.16 -7.63
N ASP A 56 11.73 -14.57 -8.89
CA ASP A 56 12.21 -13.80 -10.04
C ASP A 56 11.38 -12.51 -10.21
N PRO A 57 11.98 -11.32 -10.21
CA PRO A 57 11.24 -10.06 -10.25
C PRO A 57 10.40 -9.86 -11.51
N VAL A 58 10.86 -10.39 -12.66
CA VAL A 58 10.17 -10.23 -13.94
C VAL A 58 8.94 -11.13 -13.98
N GLN A 59 9.09 -12.39 -13.57
CA GLN A 59 7.97 -13.33 -13.44
C GLN A 59 6.97 -12.88 -12.37
N ARG A 60 7.45 -12.34 -11.24
CA ARG A 60 6.58 -11.82 -10.17
C ARG A 60 5.76 -10.64 -10.66
N LYS A 61 6.37 -9.71 -11.41
CA LYS A 61 5.63 -8.60 -12.03
C LYS A 61 4.55 -9.11 -12.97
N ALA A 62 4.85 -10.12 -13.79
CA ALA A 62 3.86 -10.71 -14.69
C ALA A 62 2.71 -11.39 -13.92
N ALA A 63 3.00 -12.05 -12.80
CA ALA A 63 1.99 -12.67 -11.94
C ALA A 63 1.00 -11.66 -11.33
N TYR A 64 1.42 -10.41 -11.11
CA TYR A 64 0.56 -9.35 -10.57
C TYR A 64 -0.26 -8.58 -11.61
N ALA A 65 -0.10 -8.84 -12.91
CA ALA A 65 -0.84 -8.14 -13.96
C ALA A 65 -2.37 -8.17 -13.80
N PRO A 66 -3.00 -9.27 -13.33
CA PRO A 66 -4.46 -9.29 -13.10
C PRO A 66 -4.92 -8.27 -12.04
N ILE A 67 -4.09 -7.99 -11.03
CA ILE A 67 -4.42 -7.03 -9.96
C ILE A 67 -4.50 -5.62 -10.53
N GLU A 68 -3.50 -5.23 -11.34
CA GLU A 68 -3.51 -3.92 -12.00
C GLU A 68 -4.74 -3.77 -12.89
N LYS A 69 -5.04 -4.79 -13.69
CA LYS A 69 -6.23 -4.80 -14.55
C LYS A 69 -7.49 -4.55 -13.75
N LYS A 70 -7.68 -5.26 -12.62
CA LYS A 70 -8.84 -5.09 -11.75
C LYS A 70 -8.93 -3.68 -11.16
N LEU A 71 -7.81 -3.12 -10.73
CA LEU A 71 -7.76 -1.78 -10.16
C LEU A 71 -8.12 -0.70 -11.18
N TYR A 72 -7.69 -0.84 -12.42
CA TYR A 72 -7.91 0.17 -13.47
C TYR A 72 -9.22 0.01 -14.24
N GLU A 73 -9.64 -1.22 -14.56
CA GLU A 73 -10.83 -1.48 -15.38
C GLU A 73 -12.12 -1.47 -14.54
N ASP A 74 -12.11 -2.15 -13.39
CA ASP A 74 -13.29 -2.28 -12.53
C ASP A 74 -13.41 -1.14 -11.51
N VAL A 75 -12.35 -0.32 -11.37
CA VAL A 75 -12.31 0.90 -10.54
C VAL A 75 -12.79 0.64 -9.10
N VAL A 76 -12.34 -0.47 -8.52
CA VAL A 76 -12.70 -0.90 -7.16
C VAL A 76 -12.24 0.09 -6.08
N VAL A 77 -11.19 0.86 -6.38
CA VAL A 77 -10.69 1.98 -5.58
C VAL A 77 -10.28 3.10 -6.54
N ILE A 78 -10.64 4.34 -6.22
CA ILE A 78 -10.24 5.52 -6.98
C ILE A 78 -9.03 6.19 -6.29
N PRO A 79 -7.82 6.14 -6.87
CA PRO A 79 -6.68 6.86 -6.32
C PRO A 79 -6.88 8.37 -6.47
N ILE A 80 -6.94 9.10 -5.36
CA ILE A 80 -7.15 10.56 -5.38
C ILE A 80 -5.82 11.30 -5.42
N TYR A 81 -4.87 10.95 -4.54
CA TYR A 81 -3.55 11.56 -4.48
C TYR A 81 -2.57 10.67 -3.71
N ARG A 82 -1.26 10.90 -3.93
CA ARG A 82 -0.20 10.39 -3.07
C ARG A 82 0.24 11.47 -2.09
N ARG A 83 0.13 11.20 -0.79
CA ARG A 83 0.50 12.17 0.24
C ARG A 83 2.03 12.36 0.28
N VAL A 84 2.48 13.61 0.17
CA VAL A 84 3.85 13.99 0.51
C VAL A 84 3.89 14.37 1.98
N VAL A 85 4.70 13.65 2.77
CA VAL A 85 4.89 13.95 4.20
C VAL A 85 6.16 14.77 4.33
N THR A 86 6.01 16.10 4.44
CA THR A 86 7.12 17.00 4.74
C THR A 86 7.31 17.03 6.25
N ALA A 87 8.50 16.66 6.72
CA ALA A 87 8.84 16.84 8.12
C ALA A 87 9.79 18.03 8.30
N CYS A 88 9.44 18.86 9.28
CA CYS A 88 10.06 20.14 9.58
C CYS A 88 10.85 20.05 10.88
N TYR A 89 12.00 20.72 10.92
CA TYR A 89 12.90 20.72 12.08
C TYR A 89 13.46 22.11 12.32
N ASN A 90 14.08 22.27 13.48
CA ASN A 90 14.85 23.47 13.78
C ASN A 90 16.00 23.59 12.75
N PRO A 91 16.28 24.78 12.19
CA PRO A 91 17.37 24.97 11.22
C PRO A 91 18.76 24.64 11.79
N SER A 92 18.93 24.69 13.12
CA SER A 92 20.16 24.31 13.83
C SER A 92 20.25 22.82 14.12
N LEU A 93 19.39 21.99 13.53
CA LEU A 93 19.33 20.55 13.77
C LEU A 93 19.64 19.80 12.47
N SER A 94 20.78 19.10 12.46
CA SER A 94 21.11 18.12 11.41
C SER A 94 20.38 16.83 11.72
N ILE A 95 19.63 16.29 10.75
CA ILE A 95 18.87 15.05 10.92
C ILE A 95 19.07 14.16 9.70
N GLU A 96 19.52 12.93 9.97
CA GLU A 96 19.47 11.83 9.01
C GLU A 96 18.18 11.03 9.20
N ARG A 97 17.44 10.82 8.11
CA ARG A 97 16.15 10.12 8.14
C ARG A 97 16.15 8.95 7.19
N ALA A 98 15.62 7.84 7.67
CA ALA A 98 15.11 6.78 6.80
C ALA A 98 13.60 6.95 6.61
N PHE A 99 13.17 6.81 5.35
CA PHE A 99 11.77 6.62 5.01
C PHE A 99 11.59 5.16 4.60
N ASN A 100 11.17 4.32 5.55
CA ASN A 100 10.85 2.92 5.26
C ASN A 100 9.35 2.71 5.49
N ASN A 101 8.67 2.20 4.45
CA ASN A 101 7.33 1.61 4.52
C ASN A 101 6.28 2.51 5.21
N GLY A 102 6.32 3.81 4.92
CA GLY A 102 5.34 4.78 5.44
C GLY A 102 5.65 5.34 6.83
N PHE A 103 6.74 4.91 7.46
CA PHE A 103 7.23 5.46 8.71
C PHE A 103 8.51 6.27 8.46
N SER A 104 8.62 7.40 9.16
CA SER A 104 9.88 8.16 9.24
C SER A 104 10.59 7.75 10.52
N ALA A 105 11.81 7.24 10.38
CA ALA A 105 12.70 6.98 11.51
C ALA A 105 13.85 7.99 11.48
N VAL A 106 14.16 8.57 12.64
CA VAL A 106 15.39 9.33 12.84
C VAL A 106 16.51 8.31 13.01
N GLN A 107 17.50 8.36 12.11
CA GLN A 107 18.68 7.50 12.19
C GLN A 107 19.79 8.17 13.00
N ASP A 108 19.99 9.46 12.76
CA ASP A 108 20.92 10.29 13.52
C ASP A 108 20.38 11.72 13.63
N MET A 109 20.77 12.40 14.71
CA MET A 109 20.36 13.77 14.99
C MET A 109 21.37 14.48 15.88
N ALA A 110 21.83 15.64 15.42
CA ALA A 110 22.76 16.48 16.15
C ALA A 110 22.46 17.97 15.94
N TRP A 111 22.64 18.76 17.01
CA TRP A 111 22.63 20.22 16.90
C TRP A 111 23.88 20.68 16.14
N THR A 112 23.70 21.50 15.12
CA THR A 112 24.79 22.18 14.43
C THR A 112 25.26 23.34 15.29
N LYS A 113 26.57 23.41 15.56
CA LYS A 113 27.20 24.51 16.30
C LYS A 113 27.10 25.83 15.53
#